data_AF-A0AAW7BDQ8-F1
#
_entry.id   AF-A0AAW7BDQ8-F1
#
_cell.length_a   1.000
_cell.length_b   1.000
_cell.length_c   1.000
_cell.angle_alpha   90.00
_cell.angle_beta   90.00
_cell.angle_gamma   90.00
#
_symmetry.space_group_name_H-M   'P 1'
#
loop_
_entity.id
_entity.type
_entity.pdbx_description
1 polymer ?
#
loop_
_entity_poly.entity_id
_entity_poly.type
_entity_poly.pdbx_seq_one_letter_code
_entity_poly.pdbx_strand_id
1 'polypeptide(L)'
;MSPINLEQLRKKPEAAESIPDWVTSETKSTLYEAIISMYIKIESDILNNKPKNLKDRKIVARKIALQCNLSPSIITPRRQPEVVDLISDLNQRLDELYISVIAKSSFSGRKLSRAELLEENRTLKLEVAELRSLSLGAYATSILESSLPEKSRLAALTIAKLREEISRQEIIIENQAEQNRNYMEALNRLKPSQASDIS
;
A
#
# COMPACT_ATOMS: atom_id res chain seq x y z
N MET A 1 -6.33 -19.24 -17.07
CA MET A 1 -5.21 -18.57 -16.38
C MET A 1 -4.89 -17.32 -17.18
N SER A 2 -5.44 -16.16 -16.82
CA SER A 2 -5.14 -14.91 -17.52
C SER A 2 -3.74 -14.42 -17.10
N PRO A 3 -2.91 -13.92 -18.04
CA PRO A 3 -1.59 -13.41 -17.73
C PRO A 3 -1.67 -12.16 -16.84
N ILE A 4 -0.80 -12.11 -15.83
CA ILE A 4 -0.70 -11.01 -14.87
C ILE A 4 -0.24 -9.74 -15.62
N ASN A 5 -1.04 -8.68 -15.54
CA ASN A 5 -0.75 -7.41 -16.21
C ASN A 5 0.14 -6.53 -15.32
N LEU A 6 1.43 -6.45 -15.66
CA LEU A 6 2.46 -5.70 -14.93
C LEU A 6 2.24 -4.18 -14.90
N GLU A 7 1.37 -3.64 -15.77
CA GLU A 7 1.01 -2.21 -15.79
C GLU A 7 0.28 -1.78 -14.51
N GLN A 8 -0.46 -2.70 -13.87
CA GLN A 8 -1.19 -2.43 -12.61
C GLN A 8 -0.26 -2.30 -11.38
N LEU A 9 1.03 -2.62 -11.53
CA LEU A 9 2.04 -2.57 -10.47
C LEU A 9 2.86 -1.27 -10.50
N ARG A 10 2.66 -0.39 -11.48
CA ARG A 10 3.26 0.95 -11.45
C ARG A 10 2.49 1.79 -10.44
N LYS A 11 3.10 2.00 -9.26
CA LYS A 11 2.69 3.06 -8.34
C LYS A 11 2.57 4.35 -9.16
N LYS A 12 1.35 4.86 -9.27
CA LYS A 12 1.06 6.13 -9.94
C LYS A 12 2.06 7.16 -9.42
N PRO A 13 2.79 7.89 -10.28
CA PRO A 13 3.71 8.92 -9.82
C PRO A 13 2.92 9.85 -8.90
N GLU A 14 3.45 10.03 -7.69
CA GLU A 14 2.93 10.89 -6.65
C GLU A 14 2.55 12.22 -7.31
N ALA A 15 1.26 12.52 -7.31
CA ALA A 15 0.69 13.63 -8.05
C ALA A 15 1.37 14.91 -7.58
N ALA A 16 1.70 15.79 -8.54
CA ALA A 16 2.24 17.13 -8.30
C ALA A 16 1.60 17.77 -7.05
N GLU A 17 2.45 18.24 -6.14
CA GLU A 17 2.09 18.83 -4.84
C GLU A 17 0.84 19.72 -4.98
N SER A 18 -0.32 19.17 -4.61
CA SER A 18 -1.58 19.87 -4.70
C SER A 18 -1.56 21.04 -3.71
N ILE A 19 -2.04 22.20 -4.14
CA ILE A 19 -2.22 23.36 -3.27
C ILE A 19 -2.99 22.91 -2.02
N PRO A 20 -2.48 23.17 -0.81
CA PRO A 20 -3.13 22.69 0.43
C PRO A 20 -4.54 23.25 0.62
N ASP A 21 -5.43 22.43 1.18
CA ASP A 21 -6.86 22.77 1.39
C ASP A 21 -7.10 24.03 2.24
N TRP A 22 -6.13 24.41 3.08
CA TRP A 22 -6.22 25.60 3.94
C TRP A 22 -5.99 26.92 3.19
N VAL A 23 -5.50 26.88 1.95
CA VAL A 23 -5.24 28.05 1.09
C VAL A 23 -6.54 28.51 0.44
N THR A 24 -7.43 29.08 1.24
CA THR A 24 -8.78 29.49 0.81
C THR A 24 -8.88 30.97 0.42
N SER A 25 -7.96 31.82 0.89
CA SER A 25 -7.96 33.26 0.64
C SER A 25 -6.76 33.68 -0.21
N GLU A 26 -6.92 34.79 -0.94
CA GLU A 26 -5.85 35.39 -1.74
C GLU A 26 -4.59 35.69 -0.89
N THR A 27 -4.79 36.18 0.33
CA THR A 27 -3.71 36.40 1.30
C THR A 27 -2.96 35.13 1.68
N LYS A 28 -3.67 34.00 1.86
CA LYS A 28 -3.04 32.71 2.14
C LYS A 28 -2.34 32.15 0.91
N SER A 29 -2.88 32.37 -0.30
CA SER A 29 -2.24 31.96 -1.55
C SER A 29 -0.92 32.69 -1.76
N THR A 30 -0.92 34.02 -1.61
CA THR A 30 0.30 34.82 -1.75
C THR A 30 1.36 34.45 -0.69
N LEU A 31 0.95 34.15 0.54
CA LEU A 31 1.86 33.65 1.58
C LEU A 31 2.42 32.28 1.23
N TYR A 32 1.58 31.36 0.77
CA TYR A 32 1.99 30.02 0.36
C TYR A 32 3.02 30.07 -0.78
N GLU A 33 2.73 30.80 -1.85
CA GLU A 33 3.65 30.98 -2.98
C GLU A 33 4.98 31.63 -2.56
N ALA A 34 4.93 32.63 -1.67
CA ALA A 34 6.13 33.25 -1.13
C ALA A 34 6.96 32.26 -0.30
N ILE A 35 6.33 31.40 0.49
CA ILE A 35 7.00 30.36 1.28
C ILE A 35 7.65 29.33 0.36
N ILE A 36 6.93 28.79 -0.63
CA ILE A 36 7.46 27.80 -1.56
C ILE A 36 8.60 28.39 -2.39
N SER A 37 8.46 29.61 -2.92
CA SER A 37 9.53 30.27 -3.66
C SER A 37 10.77 30.54 -2.80
N MET A 38 10.60 30.85 -1.53
CA MET A 38 11.72 31.01 -0.59
C MET A 38 12.36 29.66 -0.25
N TYR A 39 11.57 28.61 -0.06
CA TYR A 39 12.06 27.24 0.16
C TYR A 39 12.97 26.79 -1.00
N ILE A 40 12.48 26.88 -2.24
CA ILE A 40 13.23 26.49 -3.45
C ILE A 40 14.55 27.26 -3.55
N LYS A 41 14.54 28.56 -3.26
CA LYS A 41 15.76 29.39 -3.25
C LYS A 41 16.76 28.87 -2.21
N ILE A 42 16.34 28.69 -0.97
CA ILE A 42 17.23 28.23 0.11
C ILE A 42 17.74 26.82 -0.17
N GLU A 43 16.88 25.92 -0.63
CA GLU A 43 17.24 24.57 -1.08
C GLU A 43 18.35 24.62 -2.14
N SER A 44 18.17 25.46 -3.18
CA SER A 44 19.18 25.65 -4.21
C SER A 44 20.50 26.23 -3.65
N ASP A 45 20.43 27.13 -2.66
CA ASP A 45 21.62 27.70 -2.04
C ASP A 45 22.37 26.67 -1.20
N ILE A 46 21.65 25.83 -0.45
CA ILE A 46 22.22 24.72 0.33
C ILE A 46 22.96 23.75 -0.59
N LEU A 47 22.32 23.32 -1.68
CA LEU A 47 22.93 22.41 -2.66
C LEU A 47 24.19 23.01 -3.30
N ASN A 48 24.21 24.33 -3.50
CA ASN A 48 25.35 25.07 -4.04
C ASN A 48 26.40 25.48 -2.99
N ASN A 49 26.30 25.02 -1.73
CA ASN A 49 27.21 25.33 -0.63
C ASN A 49 27.39 26.85 -0.35
N LYS A 50 26.35 27.65 -0.59
CA LYS A 50 26.38 29.10 -0.36
C LYS A 50 26.05 29.55 1.08
N PRO A 51 25.11 28.93 1.84
CA PRO A 51 24.64 29.51 3.09
C PRO A 51 25.62 29.24 4.24
N LYS A 52 26.24 30.31 4.74
CA LYS A 52 27.23 30.22 5.83
C LYS A 52 26.61 30.27 7.22
N ASN A 53 25.43 30.87 7.38
CA ASN A 53 24.84 31.13 8.69
C ASN A 53 23.44 30.51 8.85
N LEU A 54 23.01 30.24 10.09
CA LEU A 54 21.74 29.59 10.41
C LEU A 54 20.52 30.36 9.85
N LYS A 55 20.60 31.70 9.86
CA LYS A 55 19.52 32.58 9.39
C LYS A 55 19.33 32.56 7.87
N ASP A 56 20.32 32.11 7.12
CA ASP A 56 20.29 32.02 5.66
C ASP A 56 19.76 30.67 5.20
N ARG A 57 19.69 29.69 6.11
CA ARG A 57 19.20 28.32 5.88
C ARG A 57 17.74 28.15 6.27
N LYS A 58 17.15 29.17 6.90
CA LYS A 58 15.78 29.11 7.43
C LYS A 58 14.86 30.10 6.76
N ILE A 59 13.65 29.65 6.48
CA ILE A 59 12.50 30.47 6.16
C ILE A 59 12.10 31.21 7.44
N VAL A 60 12.13 32.54 7.38
CA VAL A 60 11.80 33.41 8.51
C VAL A 60 10.45 34.06 8.24
N ALA A 61 9.45 33.80 9.09
CA ALA A 61 8.09 34.34 8.96
C ALA A 61 8.06 35.87 8.75
N ARG A 62 8.90 36.62 9.47
CA ARG A 62 9.03 38.07 9.29
C ARG A 62 9.45 38.47 7.87
N LYS A 63 10.37 37.73 7.24
CA LYS A 63 10.82 38.00 5.86
C LYS A 63 9.70 37.74 4.86
N ILE A 64 8.97 36.63 5.04
CA ILE A 64 7.80 36.29 4.22
C ILE A 64 6.72 37.38 4.32
N ALA A 65 6.36 37.80 5.55
CA ALA A 65 5.36 38.84 5.75
C ALA A 65 5.74 40.15 5.04
N LEU A 66 7.00 40.58 5.17
CA LEU A 66 7.50 41.78 4.48
C LEU A 66 7.50 41.62 2.96
N GLN A 67 7.85 40.45 2.43
CA GLN A 67 7.83 40.17 0.99
C GLN A 67 6.41 40.25 0.41
N CYS A 68 5.41 39.87 1.19
CA CYS A 68 3.99 39.97 0.82
C CYS A 68 3.35 41.34 1.16
N ASN A 69 4.12 42.34 1.60
CA ASN A 69 3.61 43.64 2.10
C ASN A 69 2.61 43.52 3.26
N LEU A 70 2.75 42.50 4.10
CA LEU A 70 1.92 42.27 5.28
C LEU A 70 2.67 42.61 6.58
N SER A 71 1.90 42.94 7.63
CA SER A 71 2.47 43.13 8.97
C SER A 71 3.05 41.81 9.51
N PRO A 72 4.26 41.80 10.11
CA PRO A 72 4.83 40.59 10.72
C PRO A 72 3.93 39.94 11.79
N SER A 73 3.02 40.72 12.37
CA SER A 73 2.04 40.23 13.34
C SER A 73 0.99 39.28 12.74
N ILE A 74 0.88 39.19 11.41
CA ILE A 74 -0.10 38.32 10.73
C ILE A 74 0.30 36.84 10.82
N ILE A 75 1.60 36.54 10.71
CA ILE A 75 2.12 35.17 10.75
C ILE A 75 2.49 34.85 12.20
N THR A 76 1.48 34.51 12.98
CA THR A 76 1.65 34.05 14.37
C THR A 76 0.86 32.77 14.59
N PRO A 77 1.28 31.89 15.52
CA PRO A 77 0.58 30.62 15.79
C PRO A 77 -0.91 30.80 16.11
N ARG A 78 -1.26 31.95 16.72
CA ARG A 78 -2.65 32.28 17.05
C ARG A 78 -3.51 32.69 15.85
N ARG A 79 -2.93 33.28 14.81
CA ARG A 79 -3.67 33.87 13.68
C ARG A 79 -3.66 33.00 12.42
N GLN A 80 -2.54 32.32 12.18
CA GLN A 80 -2.30 31.51 10.98
C GLN A 80 -1.48 30.27 11.38
N PRO A 81 -2.03 29.36 12.19
CA PRO A 81 -1.32 28.17 12.65
C PRO A 81 -0.80 27.33 11.48
N GLU A 82 -1.58 27.16 10.43
CA GLU A 82 -1.25 26.29 9.29
C GLU A 82 -0.02 26.80 8.51
N VAL A 83 0.11 28.13 8.40
CA VAL A 83 1.27 28.78 7.76
C VAL A 83 2.53 28.61 8.62
N VAL A 84 2.38 28.69 9.95
CA VAL A 84 3.49 28.52 10.88
C VAL A 84 3.97 27.07 10.87
N ASP A 85 3.04 26.11 10.86
CA ASP A 85 3.35 24.69 10.79
C ASP A 85 4.07 24.35 9.48
N LEU A 86 3.58 24.86 8.34
CA LEU A 86 4.27 24.70 7.05
C LEU A 86 5.70 25.26 7.09
N ILE A 87 5.91 26.45 7.67
CA ILE A 87 7.26 27.03 7.81
C ILE A 87 8.13 26.15 8.71
N SER A 88 7.58 25.56 9.77
CA SER A 88 8.30 24.65 10.66
C SER A 88 8.74 23.39 9.92
N ASP A 89 7.82 22.74 9.21
CA ASP A 89 8.07 21.50 8.46
C ASP A 89 9.11 21.72 7.36
N LEU A 90 8.98 22.81 6.59
CA LEU A 90 9.95 23.15 5.54
C LEU A 90 11.32 23.50 6.13
N ASN A 91 11.38 24.19 7.28
CA ASN A 91 12.65 24.45 7.95
C ASN A 91 13.31 23.17 8.46
N GLN A 92 12.54 22.20 8.96
CA GLN A 92 13.07 20.90 9.34
C GLN A 92 13.67 20.19 8.12
N ARG A 93 12.95 20.17 6.99
CA ARG A 93 13.47 19.60 5.73
C ARG A 93 14.75 20.28 5.25
N LEU A 94 14.83 21.61 5.34
CA LEU A 94 16.05 22.36 5.00
C LEU A 94 17.21 22.06 5.94
N ASP A 95 16.96 21.91 7.25
CA ASP A 95 17.98 21.53 8.23
C ASP A 95 18.49 20.10 7.97
N GLU A 96 17.60 19.15 7.68
CA GLU A 96 17.95 17.77 7.30
C GLU A 96 18.75 17.72 5.99
N LEU A 97 18.32 18.47 4.97
CA LEU A 97 19.05 18.60 3.71
C LEU A 97 20.45 19.15 3.96
N TYR A 98 20.57 20.22 4.75
CA TYR A 98 21.85 20.83 5.08
C TYR A 98 22.77 19.85 5.83
N ILE A 99 22.26 19.12 6.82
CA ILE A 99 23.00 18.05 7.51
C ILE A 99 23.45 16.99 6.51
N SER A 100 22.61 16.57 5.56
CA SER A 100 22.98 15.56 4.57
C SER A 100 24.08 16.05 3.62
N VAL A 101 24.04 17.32 3.21
CA VAL A 101 25.04 17.94 2.31
C VAL A 101 26.35 18.15 3.06
N ILE A 102 26.32 18.61 4.31
CA ILE A 102 27.53 18.66 5.12
C ILE A 102 28.05 17.26 5.42
N ALA A 103 27.22 16.30 5.80
CA ALA A 103 27.66 14.95 6.09
C ALA A 103 28.39 14.36 4.88
N LYS A 104 27.88 14.60 3.66
CA LYS A 104 28.56 14.25 2.41
C LYS A 104 29.86 15.03 2.17
N SER A 105 30.01 16.27 2.64
CA SER A 105 31.22 17.08 2.44
C SER A 105 32.27 16.94 3.55
N SER A 106 31.84 16.64 4.77
CA SER A 106 32.65 16.35 5.96
C SER A 106 33.07 14.89 6.01
N PHE A 107 32.31 13.99 5.38
CA PHE A 107 32.82 12.73 4.84
C PHE A 107 33.66 13.01 3.58
N SER A 108 34.79 13.64 3.83
CA SER A 108 36.06 13.27 3.22
C SER A 108 36.50 14.03 1.98
N GLY A 109 37.38 15.02 2.20
CA GLY A 109 38.43 15.35 1.23
C GLY A 109 39.45 14.20 1.02
N ARG A 110 39.39 13.13 1.84
CA ARG A 110 40.12 11.88 1.60
C ARG A 110 39.26 10.96 0.73
N LYS A 111 39.63 10.83 -0.54
CA LYS A 111 39.04 9.77 -1.39
C LYS A 111 39.19 8.44 -0.67
N LEU A 112 38.08 7.72 -0.49
CA LEU A 112 38.12 6.35 0.03
C LEU A 112 39.06 5.53 -0.84
N SER A 113 39.87 4.70 -0.20
CA SER A 113 40.70 3.72 -0.90
C SER A 113 39.79 2.75 -1.64
N ARG A 114 40.29 2.17 -2.74
CA ARG A 114 39.60 1.10 -3.48
C ARG A 114 39.17 -0.05 -2.56
N ALA A 115 39.94 -0.36 -1.53
CA ALA A 115 39.60 -1.40 -0.56
C ALA A 115 38.39 -1.01 0.30
N GLU A 116 38.34 0.23 0.78
CA GLU A 116 37.22 0.75 1.59
C GLU A 116 35.94 0.80 0.75
N LEU A 117 36.02 1.24 -0.51
CA LEU A 117 34.89 1.24 -1.45
C LEU A 117 34.36 -0.16 -1.76
N LEU A 118 35.25 -1.16 -1.86
CA LEU A 118 34.83 -2.54 -2.10
C LEU A 118 34.11 -3.13 -0.89
N GLU A 119 34.56 -2.80 0.32
CA GLU A 119 33.91 -3.22 1.55
C GLU A 119 32.55 -2.53 1.74
N GLU A 120 32.46 -1.24 1.45
CA GLU A 120 31.18 -0.52 1.44
C GLU A 120 30.22 -1.08 0.37
N ASN A 121 30.72 -1.39 -0.83
CA ASN A 121 29.90 -2.02 -1.86
C ASN A 121 29.39 -3.40 -1.43
N ARG A 122 30.20 -4.16 -0.71
CA ARG A 122 29.84 -5.47 -0.17
C ARG A 122 28.76 -5.34 0.89
N THR A 123 28.93 -4.44 1.86
CA THR A 123 27.93 -4.20 2.93
C THR A 123 26.60 -3.73 2.36
N LEU A 124 26.61 -2.75 1.45
CA LEU A 124 25.39 -2.28 0.77
C LEU A 124 24.70 -3.39 -0.04
N LYS A 125 25.46 -4.28 -0.70
CA LYS A 125 24.88 -5.42 -1.42
C LYS A 125 24.21 -6.42 -0.48
N LEU A 126 24.79 -6.66 0.69
CA LEU A 126 24.20 -7.53 1.71
C LEU A 126 22.90 -6.94 2.25
N GLU A 127 22.89 -5.65 2.56
CA GLU A 127 21.70 -4.95 3.05
C GLU A 127 20.57 -4.95 2.00
N VAL A 128 20.89 -4.70 0.72
CA VAL A 128 19.91 -4.81 -0.37
C VAL A 128 19.38 -6.23 -0.50
N ALA A 129 20.21 -7.26 -0.34
CA ALA A 129 19.77 -8.65 -0.39
C ALA A 129 18.82 -8.99 0.77
N GLU A 130 19.13 -8.50 1.99
CA GLU A 130 18.32 -8.69 3.18
C GLU A 130 16.94 -8.00 3.04
N LEU A 131 16.92 -6.73 2.61
CA LEU A 131 15.70 -5.99 2.35
C LEU A 131 14.83 -6.64 1.27
N ARG A 132 15.45 -7.18 0.21
CA ARG A 132 14.72 -7.93 -0.83
C ARG A 132 14.12 -9.21 -0.29
N SER A 133 14.85 -9.95 0.54
CA SER A 133 14.35 -11.18 1.18
C SER A 133 13.14 -10.88 2.07
N LEU A 134 13.24 -9.86 2.92
CA LEU A 134 12.15 -9.42 3.79
C LEU A 134 10.92 -9.00 2.98
N SER A 135 11.13 -8.17 1.95
CA SER A 135 10.06 -7.73 1.06
C SER A 135 9.38 -8.89 0.35
N LEU A 136 10.15 -9.85 -0.17
CA LEU A 136 9.60 -11.04 -0.83
C LEU A 136 8.78 -11.89 0.14
N GLY A 137 9.25 -12.06 1.38
CA GLY A 137 8.52 -12.76 2.44
C GLY A 137 7.18 -12.07 2.78
N ALA A 138 7.18 -10.74 2.89
CA ALA A 138 5.97 -9.97 3.12
C ALA A 138 4.97 -10.10 1.96
N TYR A 139 5.45 -10.02 0.71
CA TYR A 139 4.60 -10.23 -0.47
C TYR A 139 4.02 -11.65 -0.55
N ALA A 140 4.85 -12.67 -0.31
CA ALA A 140 4.39 -14.06 -0.30
C ALA A 140 3.32 -14.30 0.77
N THR A 141 3.50 -13.73 1.96
CA THR A 141 2.54 -13.81 3.06
C THR A 141 1.22 -13.13 2.67
N SER A 142 1.27 -11.93 2.10
CA SER A 142 0.08 -11.21 1.63
C SER A 142 -0.69 -11.96 0.53
N ILE A 143 0.01 -12.66 -0.38
CA ILE A 143 -0.62 -13.51 -1.40
C ILE A 143 -1.28 -14.75 -0.76
N LEU A 144 -0.62 -15.36 0.22
CA LEU A 144 -1.20 -16.50 0.94
C LEU A 144 -2.44 -16.09 1.73
N GLU A 145 -2.39 -14.97 2.45
CA GLU A 145 -3.51 -14.41 3.21
C GLU A 145 -4.70 -14.03 2.32
N SER A 146 -4.46 -13.50 1.13
CA SER A 146 -5.54 -13.17 0.19
C SER A 146 -6.14 -14.40 -0.51
N SER A 147 -5.37 -15.48 -0.69
CA SER A 147 -5.84 -16.69 -1.38
C SER A 147 -6.47 -17.74 -0.46
N LEU A 148 -6.14 -17.76 0.83
CA LEU A 148 -6.72 -18.71 1.80
C LEU A 148 -8.24 -18.55 1.97
N PRO A 149 -8.78 -17.32 2.15
CA PRO A 149 -10.20 -17.10 2.31
C PRO A 149 -10.99 -17.60 1.11
N GLU A 150 -10.51 -17.33 -0.12
CA GLU A 150 -11.21 -17.76 -1.33
C GLU A 150 -11.18 -19.28 -1.51
N LYS A 151 -10.05 -19.94 -1.21
CA LYS A 151 -10.01 -21.42 -1.22
C LYS A 151 -10.95 -22.03 -0.19
N SER A 152 -11.03 -21.46 1.03
CA SER A 152 -11.94 -21.92 2.07
C SER A 152 -13.41 -21.74 1.67
N ARG A 153 -13.73 -20.62 1.01
CA ARG A 153 -15.07 -20.31 0.48
C ARG A 153 -15.48 -21.28 -0.62
N LEU A 154 -14.58 -21.55 -1.57
CA LEU A 154 -14.81 -22.52 -2.65
C LEU A 154 -15.00 -23.94 -2.12
N ALA A 155 -14.20 -24.35 -1.12
CA ALA A 155 -14.38 -25.64 -0.46
C ALA A 155 -15.75 -25.75 0.22
N ALA A 156 -16.17 -24.73 0.96
CA ALA A 156 -17.49 -24.70 1.60
C ALA A 156 -18.65 -24.80 0.59
N LEU A 157 -18.56 -24.08 -0.53
CA LEU A 157 -19.54 -24.17 -1.63
C LEU A 157 -19.58 -25.57 -2.24
N THR A 158 -18.42 -26.19 -2.44
CA THR A 158 -18.33 -27.55 -2.99
C THR A 158 -18.94 -28.57 -2.04
N ILE A 159 -18.68 -28.45 -0.73
CA ILE A 159 -19.28 -29.31 0.29
C ILE A 159 -20.80 -29.15 0.30
N ALA A 160 -21.31 -27.92 0.23
CA ALA A 160 -22.75 -27.66 0.18
C ALA A 160 -23.40 -28.34 -1.05
N LYS A 161 -22.79 -28.20 -2.23
CA LYS A 161 -23.27 -28.82 -3.47
C LYS A 161 -23.25 -30.35 -3.41
N LEU A 162 -22.19 -30.94 -2.86
CA LEU A 162 -22.10 -32.39 -2.71
C LEU A 162 -23.16 -32.93 -1.73
N ARG A 163 -23.47 -32.20 -0.65
CA ARG A 163 -24.55 -32.58 0.28
C ARG A 163 -25.92 -32.56 -0.38
N GLU A 164 -26.19 -31.54 -1.21
CA GLU A 164 -27.44 -31.45 -1.96
C GLU A 164 -27.58 -32.61 -2.95
N GLU A 165 -26.50 -32.96 -3.66
CA GLU A 165 -26.51 -34.08 -4.59
C GLU A 165 -26.69 -35.43 -3.88
N ILE A 166 -26.06 -35.65 -2.72
CA ILE A 166 -26.29 -36.84 -1.89
C ILE A 166 -27.77 -36.95 -1.50
N SER A 167 -28.37 -35.87 -0.98
CA SER A 167 -29.78 -35.88 -0.59
C SER A 167 -30.70 -36.18 -1.78
N ARG A 168 -30.38 -35.64 -2.97
CA ARG A 168 -31.12 -35.95 -4.20
C ARG A 168 -31.02 -37.42 -4.58
N GLN A 169 -29.82 -37.99 -4.49
CA GLN A 169 -29.59 -39.41 -4.79
C GLN A 169 -30.30 -40.32 -3.79
N GLU A 170 -30.34 -39.97 -2.52
CA GLU A 170 -31.10 -40.70 -1.50
C GLU A 170 -32.60 -40.76 -1.83
N ILE A 171 -33.20 -39.64 -2.24
CA ILE A 171 -34.60 -39.59 -2.70
C ILE A 171 -34.82 -40.52 -3.92
N ILE A 172 -33.88 -40.52 -4.87
CA ILE A 172 -33.97 -41.38 -6.06
C ILE A 172 -33.89 -42.87 -5.65
N ILE A 173 -32.97 -43.22 -4.76
CA ILE A 173 -32.81 -44.58 -4.25
C ILE A 173 -34.08 -45.04 -3.52
N GLU A 174 -34.66 -44.19 -2.69
CA GLU A 174 -35.90 -44.48 -1.96
C GLU A 174 -37.07 -44.75 -2.91
N ASN A 175 -37.26 -43.87 -3.91
CA ASN A 175 -38.28 -44.05 -4.95
C ASN A 175 -38.09 -45.35 -5.75
N GLN A 176 -36.85 -45.68 -6.12
CA GLN A 176 -36.54 -46.93 -6.82
C GLN A 176 -36.80 -48.16 -5.94
N ALA A 177 -36.45 -48.09 -4.66
CA ALA A 177 -36.74 -49.16 -3.71
C ALA A 177 -38.24 -49.39 -3.54
N GLU A 178 -39.05 -48.32 -3.51
CA GLU A 178 -40.51 -48.42 -3.49
C GLU A 178 -41.08 -49.03 -4.77
N GLN A 179 -40.62 -48.58 -5.94
CA GLN A 179 -41.01 -49.17 -7.23
C GLN A 179 -40.69 -50.66 -7.29
N ASN A 180 -39.50 -51.07 -6.85
CA ASN A 180 -39.10 -52.48 -6.82
C ASN A 180 -39.99 -53.30 -5.89
N ARG A 181 -40.36 -52.78 -4.71
CA ARG A 181 -41.33 -53.44 -3.82
C ARG A 181 -42.68 -53.63 -4.52
N ASN A 182 -43.18 -52.58 -5.16
CA ASN A 182 -44.46 -52.64 -5.90
C ASN A 182 -44.41 -53.66 -7.05
N TYR A 183 -43.31 -53.72 -7.81
CA TYR A 183 -43.14 -54.74 -8.86
C TYR A 183 -43.10 -56.15 -8.28
N MET A 184 -42.40 -56.37 -7.17
CA MET A 184 -42.34 -57.68 -6.51
C MET A 184 -43.71 -58.12 -5.98
N GLU A 185 -44.49 -57.21 -5.39
CA GLU A 185 -45.87 -57.49 -4.99
C GLU A 185 -46.77 -57.82 -6.18
N ALA A 186 -46.66 -57.07 -7.28
CA ALA A 186 -47.42 -57.33 -8.50
C ALA A 186 -47.06 -58.70 -9.10
N LEU A 187 -45.78 -59.07 -9.14
CA LEU A 187 -45.33 -60.40 -9.57
C LEU A 187 -45.85 -61.52 -8.68
N ASN A 188 -45.91 -61.31 -7.37
CA ASN A 188 -46.48 -62.28 -6.44
C ASN A 188 -48.00 -62.44 -6.62
N ARG A 189 -48.73 -61.36 -6.96
CA ARG A 189 -50.17 -61.42 -7.29
C ARG A 189 -50.43 -62.11 -8.64
N LEU A 190 -49.49 -62.02 -9.58
CA LEU A 190 -49.56 -62.65 -10.90
C LEU A 190 -49.12 -64.12 -10.92
N LYS A 191 -48.64 -64.68 -9.80
CA LYS A 191 -48.46 -66.13 -9.65
C LYS A 191 -49.76 -66.75 -9.12
N PRO A 192 -50.66 -67.28 -9.98
CA PRO A 192 -51.68 -68.20 -9.50
C PRO A 192 -50.99 -69.49 -9.03
N SER A 193 -51.58 -70.12 -8.01
CA SER A 193 -51.25 -71.44 -7.49
C SER A 193 -50.80 -72.41 -8.61
N GLN A 194 -49.51 -72.73 -8.66
CA GLN A 194 -49.01 -73.98 -9.25
C GLN A 194 -48.81 -75.04 -8.15
N ALA A 195 -49.73 -75.09 -7.19
CA ALA A 195 -49.73 -76.09 -6.12
C ALA A 195 -51.16 -76.60 -5.87
N SER A 196 -51.83 -77.09 -6.92
CA SER A 196 -52.96 -78.02 -6.81
C SER A 196 -53.28 -78.58 -8.19
N ASP A 197 -52.50 -79.56 -8.65
CA ASP A 197 -52.91 -80.57 -9.65
C ASP A 197 -51.80 -81.64 -9.72
N ILE A 198 -51.65 -82.37 -8.62
CA ILE A 198 -51.08 -83.72 -8.63
C ILE A 198 -52.00 -84.57 -7.77
N SER A 199 -52.94 -85.26 -8.42
CA SER A 199 -53.65 -86.43 -7.89
C SER A 199 -53.96 -87.34 -9.06
#